data_AF-A0A7S4IIN3-F1
#
_entry.id   AF-A0A7S4IIN3-F1
#
_cell.length_a   1.000
_cell.length_b   1.000
_cell.length_c   1.000
_cell.angle_alpha   90.00
_cell.angle_beta   90.00
_cell.angle_gamma   90.00
#
_symmetry.space_group_name_H-M   'P 1'
#
loop_
_entity.id
_entity.type
_entity.pdbx_description
1 polymer ?
#
loop_
_entity_poly.entity_id
_entity_poly.type
_entity_poly.pdbx_seq_one_letter_code
_entity_poly.pdbx_strand_id
1 'polypeptide(L)'
;ALDLRGSLELLEAVAHLGKRLVPRLKTAPPCFDGLVRLHLHARGALGNLHVEPQPSMAAGPGFDILLRVRAVGLNFRDILNVLGEYPGDPGPPGGDAAGTVVQADAETLYAVHAVAFGAVHAPLASFASSASHFLAPKPLALSPEQVCTVPSTWSTVHAALERAKQRAGSTTIVHAAAGGVGLQAAEYGHWLSATLVGTAGRPHKHAQLRRVGVLGSSSSRNGTASAMGGAVLLGAARLDAALNSLSLDFIAASFALLREGGVFSEIGKRAIWSLSRHAASAAATVYCAIALDADMALEPMWMHRTLALLATRADAAVVTSLPLISFDMEVQHTRAFRTLQGGLTTGKVVIRIAARRAGSGGVHMVTGGTSGLGLLTGRWLAQRGVRQLVLASRGGMLSRGAADEWRGGPGGAAM
;
A
#
# COMPACT_ATOMS: atom_id res chain seq x y z
N ALA A 1 48.53 5.25 -30.99
CA ALA A 1 47.55 5.00 -32.06
C ALA A 1 46.88 3.67 -31.77
N LEU A 2 45.55 3.63 -31.71
CA LEU A 2 44.81 2.38 -31.54
C LEU A 2 44.78 1.64 -32.89
N ASP A 3 45.37 0.45 -32.93
CA ASP A 3 45.38 -0.40 -34.12
C ASP A 3 44.00 -1.03 -34.31
N LEU A 4 43.34 -0.66 -35.42
CA LEU A 4 41.99 -1.11 -35.81
C LEU A 4 42.01 -2.28 -36.81
N ARG A 5 43.18 -2.90 -37.09
CA ARG A 5 43.32 -3.94 -38.12
C ARG A 5 42.89 -5.35 -37.69
N GLY A 6 42.25 -5.50 -36.53
CA GLY A 6 41.69 -6.76 -36.03
C GLY A 6 40.16 -6.84 -36.21
N SER A 7 39.74 -7.66 -37.17
CA SER A 7 38.35 -8.07 -37.50
C SER A 7 37.32 -6.95 -37.69
N LEU A 8 37.16 -6.59 -38.97
CA LEU A 8 35.98 -5.91 -39.54
C LEU A 8 34.77 -6.85 -39.66
N GLU A 9 34.53 -7.72 -38.68
CA GLU A 9 33.26 -8.49 -38.62
C GLU A 9 32.17 -7.75 -37.81
N LEU A 10 32.50 -6.63 -37.19
CA LEU A 10 31.56 -5.78 -36.45
C LEU A 10 31.51 -4.39 -37.10
N LEU A 11 30.46 -4.14 -37.88
CA LEU A 11 30.21 -2.92 -38.67
C LEU A 11 30.08 -1.63 -37.84
N GLU A 12 29.93 -1.71 -36.51
CA GLU A 12 29.84 -0.56 -35.61
C GLU A 12 30.66 -0.81 -34.33
N ALA A 13 31.65 0.05 -34.04
CA ALA A 13 32.39 0.05 -32.77
C ALA A 13 32.79 1.48 -32.37
N VAL A 14 32.80 1.76 -31.06
CA VAL A 14 33.21 3.05 -30.48
C VAL A 14 34.37 2.83 -29.53
N ALA A 15 35.44 3.60 -29.67
CA ALA A 15 36.53 3.64 -28.70
C ALA A 15 36.23 4.70 -27.63
N HIS A 16 36.06 4.30 -26.37
CA HIS A 16 35.85 5.21 -25.25
C HIS A 16 36.71 4.80 -24.06
N LEU A 17 37.52 5.74 -23.54
CA LEU A 17 38.42 5.52 -22.40
C LEU A 17 39.30 4.26 -22.55
N GLY A 18 39.87 4.04 -23.74
CA GLY A 18 40.75 2.89 -24.03
C GLY A 18 40.02 1.54 -24.17
N LYS A 19 38.68 1.51 -24.12
CA LYS A 19 37.88 0.31 -24.35
C LYS A 19 37.21 0.36 -25.72
N ARG A 20 37.19 -0.77 -26.43
CA ARG A 20 36.36 -0.98 -27.63
C ARG A 20 34.96 -1.40 -27.16
N LEU A 21 33.97 -0.56 -27.43
CA LEU A 21 32.56 -0.80 -27.14
C LEU A 21 31.80 -1.06 -28.45
N VAL A 22 30.74 -1.85 -28.39
CA VAL A 22 29.87 -2.17 -29.54
C VAL A 22 28.44 -1.81 -29.15
N PRO A 23 27.72 -1.00 -29.95
CA PRO A 23 26.33 -0.69 -29.67
C PRO A 23 25.48 -1.97 -29.74
N ARG A 24 24.58 -2.10 -28.77
CA ARG A 24 23.59 -3.19 -28.72
C ARG A 24 22.25 -2.59 -28.35
N LEU A 25 21.27 -2.75 -29.23
CA LEU A 25 19.88 -2.40 -28.92
C LEU A 25 19.40 -3.28 -27.76
N LYS A 26 18.93 -2.64 -26.69
CA LYS A 26 18.29 -3.30 -25.55
C LYS A 26 17.00 -2.58 -25.26
N THR A 27 16.00 -3.32 -24.80
CA THR A 27 14.79 -2.72 -24.25
C THR A 27 15.17 -1.90 -23.01
N ALA A 28 15.00 -0.58 -23.08
CA ALA A 28 15.11 0.27 -21.92
C ALA A 28 13.91 0.03 -20.99
N PRO A 29 14.08 0.11 -19.66
CA PRO A 29 12.92 0.21 -18.78
C PRO A 29 12.08 1.41 -19.20
N PRO A 30 10.74 1.35 -19.07
CA PRO A 30 9.89 2.46 -19.46
C PRO A 30 10.33 3.73 -18.71
N CYS A 31 10.66 4.77 -19.47
CA CYS A 31 10.96 6.09 -18.91
C CYS A 31 9.68 6.92 -19.01
N PHE A 32 9.05 7.18 -17.87
CA PHE A 32 7.86 8.02 -17.82
C PHE A 32 8.26 9.47 -17.56
N ASP A 33 8.11 10.34 -18.55
CA ASP A 33 8.15 11.78 -18.29
C ASP A 33 6.83 12.21 -17.64
N GLY A 34 6.92 12.73 -16.42
CA GLY A 34 5.78 13.23 -15.66
C GLY A 34 5.26 12.28 -14.58
N LEU A 35 3.95 12.38 -14.33
CA LEU A 35 3.26 11.66 -13.25
C LEU A 35 2.95 10.22 -13.67
N VAL A 36 3.03 9.30 -12.72
CA VAL A 36 2.83 7.86 -12.93
C VAL A 36 1.87 7.27 -11.91
N ARG A 37 1.17 6.22 -12.32
CA ARG A 37 0.37 5.35 -11.44
C ARG A 37 0.66 3.88 -11.73
N LEU A 38 0.50 3.03 -10.73
CA LEU A 38 0.46 1.59 -10.87
C LEU A 38 -1.01 1.17 -11.03
N HIS A 39 -1.42 0.90 -12.26
CA HIS A 39 -2.79 0.56 -12.60
C HIS A 39 -2.97 -0.97 -12.66
N LEU A 40 -4.08 -1.44 -12.10
CA LEU A 40 -4.51 -2.83 -12.20
C LEU A 40 -5.56 -2.94 -13.31
N HIS A 41 -5.17 -3.48 -14.47
CA HIS A 41 -6.08 -3.57 -15.62
C HIS A 41 -7.18 -4.62 -15.44
N ALA A 42 -6.85 -5.74 -14.79
CA ALA A 42 -7.79 -6.81 -14.52
C ALA A 42 -7.35 -7.62 -13.30
N ARG A 43 -8.30 -8.10 -12.52
CA ARG A 43 -8.04 -9.03 -11.41
C ARG A 43 -7.64 -10.41 -11.93
N GLY A 44 -6.95 -11.18 -11.09
CA GLY A 44 -6.59 -12.59 -11.33
C GLY A 44 -5.09 -12.86 -11.40
N ALA A 45 -4.25 -11.86 -11.68
CA ALA A 45 -2.81 -12.05 -11.75
C ALA A 45 -2.03 -10.79 -11.35
N LEU A 46 -0.92 -10.97 -10.63
CA LEU A 46 0.02 -9.88 -10.34
C LEU A 46 0.62 -9.25 -11.61
N GLY A 47 0.65 -10.01 -12.72
CA GLY A 47 1.13 -9.54 -14.02
C GLY A 47 0.27 -8.43 -14.65
N ASN A 48 -0.95 -8.22 -14.14
CA ASN A 48 -1.87 -7.19 -14.63
C ASN A 48 -1.65 -5.81 -13.97
N LEU A 49 -0.59 -5.67 -13.16
CA LEU A 49 -0.16 -4.41 -12.55
C LEU A 49 0.86 -3.71 -13.46
N HIS A 50 0.45 -2.60 -14.07
CA HIS A 50 1.25 -1.85 -15.02
C HIS A 50 1.51 -0.44 -14.52
N VAL A 51 2.77 -0.02 -14.57
CA VAL A 51 3.13 1.39 -14.38
C VAL A 51 2.77 2.12 -15.66
N GLU A 52 2.01 3.19 -15.54
CA GLU A 52 1.54 3.98 -16.67
C GLU A 52 1.45 5.47 -16.31
N PRO A 53 1.39 6.36 -17.31
CA PRO A 53 1.19 7.79 -17.06
C PRO A 53 -0.08 8.04 -16.25
N GLN A 54 0.03 8.88 -15.24
CA GLN A 54 -1.12 9.35 -14.48
C GLN A 54 -1.70 10.62 -15.15
N PRO A 55 -2.98 10.64 -15.55
CA PRO A 55 -3.65 11.85 -15.99
C PRO A 55 -3.63 12.94 -14.90
N SER A 56 -3.66 14.21 -15.30
CA SER A 56 -3.85 15.30 -14.35
C SER A 56 -5.15 15.09 -13.57
N MET A 57 -5.12 15.32 -12.25
CA MET A 57 -6.24 15.06 -11.35
C MET A 57 -6.41 16.24 -10.39
N ALA A 58 -7.66 16.56 -10.07
CA ALA A 58 -8.05 17.37 -8.91
C ALA A 58 -8.71 16.45 -7.87
N ALA A 59 -8.92 16.94 -6.64
CA ALA A 59 -9.80 16.22 -5.70
C ALA A 59 -11.19 16.04 -6.36
N GLY A 60 -11.69 14.81 -6.36
CA GLY A 60 -12.98 14.45 -6.98
C GLY A 60 -14.13 14.51 -5.97
N PRO A 61 -15.40 14.40 -6.42
CA PRO A 61 -16.55 14.37 -5.52
C PRO A 61 -16.39 13.31 -4.42
N GLY A 62 -16.62 13.70 -3.16
CA GLY A 62 -16.42 12.83 -1.98
C GLY A 62 -14.99 12.80 -1.43
N PHE A 63 -14.06 13.52 -2.04
CA PHE A 63 -12.70 13.74 -1.54
C PHE A 63 -12.42 15.24 -1.46
N ASP A 64 -11.96 15.69 -0.31
CA ASP A 64 -11.64 17.09 0.00
C ASP A 64 -10.13 17.35 0.04
N ILE A 65 -9.29 16.30 -0.13
CA ILE A 65 -7.83 16.36 -0.12
C ILE A 65 -7.22 15.65 -1.33
N LEU A 66 -6.27 16.31 -1.99
CA LEU A 66 -5.34 15.70 -2.95
C LEU A 66 -3.94 15.59 -2.33
N LEU A 67 -3.40 14.38 -2.25
CA LEU A 67 -2.06 14.09 -1.75
C LEU A 67 -1.10 13.84 -2.91
N ARG A 68 0.09 14.41 -2.81
CA ARG A 68 1.28 13.91 -3.50
C ARG A 68 1.87 12.75 -2.71
N VAL A 69 1.63 11.54 -3.17
CA VAL A 69 2.00 10.34 -2.43
C VAL A 69 3.51 10.15 -2.44
N ARG A 70 4.06 9.73 -1.30
CA ARG A 70 5.49 9.41 -1.14
C ARG A 70 5.72 7.93 -0.88
N ALA A 71 4.84 7.31 -0.10
CA ALA A 71 4.97 5.92 0.26
C ALA A 71 3.59 5.29 0.46
N VAL A 72 3.47 4.01 0.10
CA VAL A 72 2.26 3.20 0.29
C VAL A 72 2.65 1.91 0.99
N GLY A 73 2.00 1.61 2.12
CA GLY A 73 2.12 0.33 2.81
C GLY A 73 1.18 -0.69 2.19
N LEU A 74 1.72 -1.81 1.72
CA LEU A 74 0.92 -2.92 1.21
C LEU A 74 0.43 -3.81 2.35
N ASN A 75 -0.82 -4.25 2.23
CA ASN A 75 -1.50 -5.18 3.13
C ASN A 75 -1.88 -6.46 2.39
N PHE A 76 -2.09 -7.56 3.12
CA PHE A 76 -2.47 -8.84 2.48
C PHE A 76 -3.81 -8.74 1.71
N ARG A 77 -4.68 -7.80 2.10
CA ARG A 77 -5.86 -7.37 1.33
C ARG A 77 -5.52 -7.02 -0.11
N ASP A 78 -4.39 -6.38 -0.37
CA ASP A 78 -3.99 -5.96 -1.72
C ASP A 78 -3.63 -7.16 -2.61
N ILE A 79 -3.10 -8.24 -2.02
CA ILE A 79 -2.86 -9.50 -2.72
C ILE A 79 -4.20 -10.14 -3.11
N LEU A 80 -5.13 -10.25 -2.16
CA LEU A 80 -6.47 -10.80 -2.43
C LEU A 80 -7.21 -9.95 -3.47
N ASN A 81 -7.07 -8.63 -3.41
CA ASN A 81 -7.64 -7.68 -4.36
C ASN A 81 -7.12 -7.92 -5.78
N VAL A 82 -5.79 -7.96 -5.96
CA VAL A 82 -5.17 -8.18 -7.28
C VAL A 82 -5.49 -9.56 -7.84
N LEU A 83 -5.54 -10.59 -7.00
CA LEU A 83 -5.87 -11.96 -7.42
C LEU A 83 -7.38 -12.20 -7.62
N GLY A 84 -8.25 -11.25 -7.28
CA GLY A 84 -9.71 -11.43 -7.37
C GLY A 84 -10.28 -12.38 -6.32
N GLU A 85 -9.56 -12.59 -5.21
CA GLU A 85 -9.97 -13.43 -4.08
C GLU A 85 -10.61 -12.62 -2.92
N TYR A 86 -10.66 -11.28 -3.03
CA TYR A 86 -11.30 -10.44 -2.02
C TYR A 86 -12.83 -10.42 -2.21
N PRO A 87 -13.65 -10.55 -1.15
CA PRO A 87 -15.10 -10.46 -1.26
C PRO A 87 -15.58 -9.09 -1.77
N GLY A 88 -16.45 -9.08 -2.78
CA GLY A 88 -16.97 -7.85 -3.39
C GLY A 88 -15.92 -7.09 -4.21
N ASP A 89 -16.16 -5.80 -4.47
CA ASP A 89 -15.17 -4.92 -5.10
C ASP A 89 -14.48 -4.03 -4.05
N PRO A 90 -13.23 -4.32 -3.67
CA PRO A 90 -12.47 -3.49 -2.73
C PRO A 90 -11.93 -2.19 -3.34
N GLY A 91 -12.18 -1.93 -4.62
CA GLY A 91 -11.61 -0.83 -5.38
C GLY A 91 -10.14 -1.05 -5.78
N PRO A 92 -9.40 0.03 -6.08
CA PRO A 92 -7.97 -0.03 -6.41
C PRO A 92 -7.12 -0.61 -5.27
N PRO A 93 -6.02 -1.33 -5.56
CA PRO A 93 -5.11 -1.83 -4.53
C PRO A 93 -4.34 -0.70 -3.84
N GLY A 94 -3.91 -0.98 -2.61
CA GLY A 94 -3.33 -0.01 -1.70
C GLY A 94 -4.40 0.63 -0.80
N GLY A 95 -3.94 1.32 0.24
CA GLY A 95 -4.82 2.08 1.12
C GLY A 95 -4.04 2.87 2.15
N ASP A 96 -3.05 2.24 2.78
CA ASP A 96 -2.20 2.96 3.74
C ASP A 96 -1.16 3.79 3.00
N ALA A 97 -1.26 5.11 3.10
CA ALA A 97 -0.34 5.99 2.40
C ALA A 97 0.11 7.16 3.26
N ALA A 98 1.25 7.73 2.86
CA ALA A 98 1.77 8.98 3.40
C ALA A 98 2.22 9.89 2.27
N GLY A 99 1.91 11.17 2.39
CA GLY A 99 2.15 12.13 1.32
C GLY A 99 2.04 13.58 1.77
N THR A 100 2.28 14.49 0.84
CA THR A 100 2.15 15.93 1.05
C THR A 100 0.82 16.41 0.47
N VAL A 101 0.03 17.14 1.23
CA VAL A 101 -1.19 17.80 0.76
C VAL A 101 -0.83 18.84 -0.29
N VAL A 102 -1.45 18.77 -1.46
CA VAL A 102 -1.24 19.73 -2.56
C VAL A 102 -2.49 20.52 -2.93
N GLN A 103 -3.65 19.99 -2.59
CA GLN A 103 -4.93 20.67 -2.66
C GLN A 103 -5.75 20.23 -1.45
N ALA A 104 -6.45 21.16 -0.84
CA ALA A 104 -7.36 20.95 0.26
C ALA A 104 -8.54 21.91 0.13
N ASP A 105 -9.76 21.42 0.37
CA ASP A 105 -10.93 22.28 0.42
C ASP A 105 -10.89 23.16 1.68
N ALA A 106 -11.55 24.32 1.62
CA ALA A 106 -11.47 25.36 2.64
C ALA A 106 -11.99 24.92 4.03
N GLU A 107 -12.86 23.91 4.06
CA GLU A 107 -13.48 23.38 5.29
C GLU A 107 -12.59 22.36 6.01
N THR A 108 -11.48 21.94 5.39
CA THR A 108 -10.57 20.95 5.98
C THR A 108 -9.57 21.62 6.93
N LEU A 109 -9.12 20.87 7.93
CA LEU A 109 -8.06 21.30 8.86
C LEU A 109 -6.65 21.19 8.26
N TYR A 110 -6.52 20.73 7.01
CA TYR A 110 -5.24 20.45 6.38
C TYR A 110 -4.75 21.64 5.57
N ALA A 111 -3.64 22.24 5.99
CA ALA A 111 -2.94 23.22 5.16
C ALA A 111 -2.29 22.55 3.94
N VAL A 112 -2.28 23.26 2.81
CA VAL A 112 -1.43 22.90 1.67
C VAL A 112 0.02 22.82 2.14
N HIS A 113 0.76 21.82 1.65
CA HIS A 113 2.11 21.44 2.08
C HIS A 113 2.22 20.70 3.42
N ALA A 114 1.13 20.52 4.16
CA ALA A 114 1.13 19.61 5.31
C ALA A 114 1.47 18.18 4.85
N VAL A 115 2.15 17.42 5.72
CA VAL A 115 2.41 16.00 5.48
C VAL A 115 1.39 15.20 6.29
N ALA A 116 0.64 14.34 5.62
CA ALA A 116 -0.43 13.55 6.20
C ALA A 116 -0.25 12.06 5.87
N PHE A 117 -0.90 11.22 6.66
CA PHE A 117 -0.92 9.79 6.47
C PHE A 117 -2.28 9.22 6.87
N GLY A 118 -2.64 8.04 6.34
CA GLY A 118 -3.91 7.40 6.66
C GLY A 118 -4.40 6.50 5.54
N ALA A 119 -5.73 6.37 5.43
CA ALA A 119 -6.38 5.66 4.35
C ALA A 119 -6.59 6.60 3.16
N VAL A 120 -6.07 6.22 1.99
CA VAL A 120 -6.09 7.02 0.77
C VAL A 120 -6.63 6.18 -0.38
N HIS A 121 -7.47 6.78 -1.22
CA HIS A 121 -8.06 6.10 -2.37
C HIS A 121 -7.08 6.08 -3.55
N ALA A 122 -6.85 4.89 -4.13
CA ALA A 122 -5.91 4.67 -5.24
C ALA A 122 -4.48 5.23 -5.00
N PRO A 123 -3.82 4.92 -3.86
CA PRO A 123 -2.59 5.61 -3.48
C PRO A 123 -1.34 5.15 -4.23
N LEU A 124 -1.40 4.07 -5.00
CA LEU A 124 -0.29 3.60 -5.84
C LEU A 124 -0.14 4.48 -7.10
N ALA A 125 0.04 5.78 -6.88
CA ALA A 125 0.09 6.83 -7.89
C ALA A 125 0.86 8.05 -7.38
N SER A 126 1.33 8.91 -8.28
CA SER A 126 2.05 10.15 -7.92
C SER A 126 1.16 11.11 -7.13
N PHE A 127 -0.13 11.16 -7.48
CA PHE A 127 -1.17 11.83 -6.73
C PHE A 127 -2.35 10.90 -6.42
N ALA A 128 -2.97 11.09 -5.28
CA ALA A 128 -4.14 10.31 -4.86
C ALA A 128 -5.06 11.15 -3.97
N SER A 129 -6.34 10.81 -3.97
CA SER A 129 -7.36 11.57 -3.25
C SER A 129 -7.74 10.88 -1.95
N SER A 130 -8.10 11.65 -0.94
CA SER A 130 -8.68 11.13 0.30
C SER A 130 -9.66 12.13 0.89
N ALA A 131 -10.46 11.64 1.84
CA ALA A 131 -11.27 12.49 2.69
C ALA A 131 -10.47 12.83 3.95
N SER A 132 -10.58 14.07 4.44
CA SER A 132 -9.83 14.60 5.58
C SER A 132 -9.98 13.76 6.85
N HIS A 133 -11.16 13.16 7.07
CA HIS A 133 -11.45 12.26 8.19
C HIS A 133 -10.75 10.88 8.09
N PHE A 134 -10.19 10.52 6.94
CA PHE A 134 -9.37 9.32 6.77
C PHE A 134 -7.86 9.57 6.86
N LEU A 135 -7.48 10.78 7.29
CA LEU A 135 -6.10 11.21 7.44
C LEU A 135 -5.82 11.68 8.87
N ALA A 136 -4.55 11.65 9.25
CA ALA A 136 -3.97 12.40 10.36
C ALA A 136 -2.67 13.10 9.93
N PRO A 137 -2.24 14.17 10.62
CA PRO A 137 -0.91 14.75 10.45
C PRO A 137 0.18 13.72 10.68
N LYS A 138 1.24 13.72 9.84
CA LYS A 138 2.37 12.82 10.03
C LYS A 138 3.14 13.18 11.31
N PRO A 139 3.35 12.23 12.23
CA PRO A 139 4.25 12.41 13.37
C PRO A 139 5.63 12.87 12.94
N LEU A 140 6.23 13.83 13.63
CA LEU A 140 7.54 14.38 13.25
C LEU A 140 8.63 13.30 13.29
N ALA A 141 8.54 12.38 14.25
CA ALA A 141 9.50 11.30 14.48
C ALA A 141 9.59 10.25 13.36
N LEU A 142 8.57 10.12 12.51
CA LEU A 142 8.49 9.06 11.50
C LEU A 142 8.62 9.60 10.08
N SER A 143 9.39 8.93 9.23
CA SER A 143 9.41 9.21 7.79
C SER A 143 8.08 8.81 7.11
N PRO A 144 7.79 9.29 5.89
CA PRO A 144 6.63 8.82 5.13
C PRO A 144 6.61 7.29 4.91
N GLU A 145 7.77 6.67 4.68
CA GLU A 145 7.89 5.21 4.53
C GLU A 145 7.60 4.47 5.83
N GLN A 146 8.01 5.04 6.97
CA GLN A 146 7.76 4.48 8.29
C GLN A 146 6.30 4.62 8.69
N VAL A 147 5.71 5.80 8.53
CA VAL A 147 4.34 6.07 8.99
C VAL A 147 3.29 5.32 8.17
N CYS A 148 3.51 5.05 6.87
CA CYS A 148 2.54 4.30 6.06
C CYS A 148 2.47 2.81 6.44
N THR A 149 3.34 2.34 7.33
CA THR A 149 3.29 0.95 7.82
C THR A 149 2.19 0.73 8.85
N VAL A 150 1.75 1.76 9.56
CA VAL A 150 0.91 1.62 10.76
C VAL A 150 -0.60 1.89 10.64
N PRO A 151 -1.19 2.59 9.63
CA PRO A 151 -2.60 3.00 9.70
C PRO A 151 -3.57 1.83 9.84
N SER A 152 -3.67 0.96 8.84
CA SER A 152 -4.61 -0.17 8.92
C SER A 152 -4.24 -1.17 10.01
N THR A 153 -2.95 -1.46 10.20
CA THR A 153 -2.50 -2.50 11.14
C THR A 153 -2.78 -2.08 12.58
N TRP A 154 -2.46 -0.83 12.93
CA TRP A 154 -2.71 -0.30 14.26
C TRP A 154 -4.20 -0.09 14.50
N SER A 155 -4.94 0.49 13.56
CA SER A 155 -6.41 0.68 13.71
C SER A 155 -7.15 -0.65 13.83
N THR A 156 -6.71 -1.70 13.12
CA THR A 156 -7.27 -3.05 13.26
C THR A 156 -7.02 -3.62 14.65
N VAL A 157 -5.80 -3.48 15.18
CA VAL A 157 -5.46 -3.92 16.54
C VAL A 157 -6.25 -3.13 17.58
N HIS A 158 -6.33 -1.81 17.43
CA HIS A 158 -7.09 -0.94 18.31
C HIS A 158 -8.56 -1.39 18.39
N ALA A 159 -9.23 -1.55 17.24
CA ALA A 159 -10.61 -2.04 17.17
C ALA A 159 -10.77 -3.44 17.78
N ALA A 160 -9.84 -4.36 17.50
CA ALA A 160 -9.90 -5.73 18.02
C ALA A 160 -9.77 -5.78 19.54
N LEU A 161 -8.80 -5.07 20.10
CA LEU A 161 -8.54 -5.07 21.54
C LEU A 161 -9.62 -4.31 22.32
N GLU A 162 -10.20 -3.24 21.75
CA GLU A 162 -11.36 -2.55 22.32
C GLU A 162 -12.60 -3.45 22.38
N ARG A 163 -12.93 -4.11 21.27
CA ARG A 163 -14.05 -5.08 21.20
C ARG A 163 -13.84 -6.26 22.15
N ALA A 164 -12.58 -6.69 22.31
CA ALA A 164 -12.19 -7.72 23.24
C ALA A 164 -12.10 -7.27 24.71
N LYS A 165 -12.33 -5.97 24.99
CA LYS A 165 -12.23 -5.35 26.33
C LYS A 165 -10.93 -5.75 27.05
N GLN A 166 -9.82 -5.72 26.31
CA GLN A 166 -8.52 -6.16 26.82
C GLN A 166 -8.06 -5.29 27.98
N ARG A 167 -7.43 -5.94 28.97
CA ARG A 167 -7.03 -5.32 30.23
C ARG A 167 -5.72 -5.91 30.72
N ALA A 168 -5.08 -5.26 31.68
CA ALA A 168 -3.89 -5.84 32.32
C ALA A 168 -4.16 -7.27 32.82
N GLY A 169 -3.22 -8.17 32.55
CA GLY A 169 -3.31 -9.58 32.92
C GLY A 169 -4.15 -10.47 31.99
N SER A 170 -4.88 -9.93 30.99
CA SER A 170 -5.58 -10.78 30.03
C SER A 170 -4.62 -11.49 29.08
N THR A 171 -4.98 -12.68 28.61
CA THR A 171 -4.19 -13.45 27.66
C THR A 171 -4.86 -13.52 26.29
N THR A 172 -4.15 -13.07 25.25
CA THR A 172 -4.64 -13.07 23.87
C THR A 172 -3.73 -13.89 22.96
N ILE A 173 -4.32 -14.78 22.14
CA ILE A 173 -3.59 -15.39 21.02
C ILE A 173 -3.66 -14.51 19.79
N VAL A 174 -2.51 -14.28 19.15
CA VAL A 174 -2.43 -13.51 17.89
C VAL A 174 -1.93 -14.43 16.78
N HIS A 175 -2.75 -14.64 15.76
CA HIS A 175 -2.36 -15.45 14.63
C HIS A 175 -1.50 -14.69 13.62
N ALA A 176 -0.60 -15.43 12.96
CA ALA A 176 0.39 -14.85 12.04
C ALA A 176 1.17 -13.68 12.68
N ALA A 177 1.54 -13.84 13.96
CA ALA A 177 1.98 -12.75 14.85
C ALA A 177 3.25 -12.00 14.36
N ALA A 178 4.04 -12.58 13.46
CA ALA A 178 5.22 -11.92 12.90
C ALA A 178 4.90 -10.99 11.70
N GLY A 179 3.64 -10.91 11.29
CA GLY A 179 3.14 -9.95 10.32
C GLY A 179 2.81 -8.59 10.95
N GLY A 180 2.40 -7.62 10.12
CA GLY A 180 2.17 -6.24 10.59
C GLY A 180 1.15 -6.10 11.72
N VAL A 181 -0.03 -6.72 11.61
CA VAL A 181 -1.04 -6.71 12.69
C VAL A 181 -0.49 -7.37 13.96
N GLY A 182 0.23 -8.47 13.81
CA GLY A 182 0.75 -9.22 14.94
C GLY A 182 1.82 -8.47 15.75
N LEU A 183 2.72 -7.78 15.05
CA LEU A 183 3.74 -6.94 15.69
C LEU A 183 3.11 -5.71 16.34
N GLN A 184 2.09 -5.08 15.73
CA GLN A 184 1.33 -4.01 16.38
C GLN A 184 0.57 -4.53 17.62
N ALA A 185 0.01 -5.73 17.55
CA ALA A 185 -0.64 -6.35 18.71
C ALA A 185 0.36 -6.56 19.85
N ALA A 186 1.60 -6.96 19.55
CA ALA A 186 2.67 -7.10 20.54
C ALA A 186 3.02 -5.79 21.26
N GLU A 187 3.24 -4.71 20.50
CA GLU A 187 3.50 -3.38 21.07
C GLU A 187 2.32 -2.90 21.92
N TYR A 188 1.08 -3.04 21.40
CA TYR A 188 -0.14 -2.64 22.09
C TYR A 188 -0.38 -3.46 23.37
N GLY A 189 -0.18 -4.78 23.31
CA GLY A 189 -0.35 -5.68 24.45
C GLY A 189 0.62 -5.36 25.58
N HIS A 190 1.88 -5.03 25.24
CA HIS A 190 2.86 -4.58 26.23
C HIS A 190 2.39 -3.31 26.94
N TRP A 191 1.87 -2.33 26.19
CA TRP A 191 1.32 -1.11 26.77
C TRP A 191 0.15 -1.37 27.73
N LEU A 192 -0.73 -2.33 27.41
CA LEU A 192 -1.83 -2.72 28.29
C LEU A 192 -1.42 -3.65 29.44
N SER A 193 -0.15 -4.08 29.51
CA SER A 193 0.28 -5.17 30.40
C SER A 193 -0.54 -6.46 30.22
N ALA A 194 -0.93 -6.75 28.98
CA ALA A 194 -1.61 -7.97 28.57
C ALA A 194 -0.59 -9.02 28.09
N THR A 195 -0.88 -10.29 28.35
CA THR A 195 -0.05 -11.41 27.91
C THR A 195 -0.42 -11.79 26.49
N LEU A 196 0.58 -11.90 25.61
CA LEU A 196 0.36 -12.41 24.25
C LEU A 196 1.06 -13.73 24.03
N VAL A 197 0.32 -14.66 23.43
CA VAL A 197 0.86 -15.82 22.74
C VAL A 197 0.56 -15.69 21.26
N GLY A 198 1.27 -16.38 20.39
CA GLY A 198 1.05 -16.19 18.95
C GLY A 198 1.34 -17.40 18.09
N THR A 199 1.01 -17.30 16.80
CA THR A 199 1.42 -18.31 15.83
C THR A 199 2.31 -17.73 14.74
N ALA A 200 3.27 -18.52 14.27
CA ALA A 200 4.17 -18.14 13.19
C ALA A 200 4.49 -19.32 12.27
N GLY A 201 4.89 -19.01 11.04
CA GLY A 201 5.03 -20.05 10.00
C GLY A 201 6.45 -20.59 9.81
N ARG A 202 7.48 -19.98 10.40
CA ARG A 202 8.90 -20.34 10.18
C ARG A 202 9.71 -20.15 11.46
N PRO A 203 10.73 -20.97 11.75
CA PRO A 203 11.54 -20.89 12.98
C PRO A 203 12.11 -19.50 13.30
N HIS A 204 12.66 -18.79 12.31
CA HIS A 204 13.20 -17.44 12.52
C HIS A 204 12.14 -16.42 12.96
N LYS A 205 10.88 -16.60 12.56
CA LYS A 205 9.76 -15.76 13.00
C LYS A 205 9.40 -16.01 14.47
N HIS A 206 9.48 -17.26 14.95
CA HIS A 206 9.32 -17.54 16.39
C HIS A 206 10.40 -16.89 17.23
N ALA A 207 11.65 -16.89 16.76
CA ALA A 207 12.75 -16.19 17.45
C ALA A 207 12.49 -14.68 17.52
N GLN A 208 11.94 -14.09 16.46
CA GLN A 208 11.53 -12.70 16.45
C GLN A 208 10.39 -12.42 17.44
N LEU A 209 9.36 -13.28 17.47
CA LEU A 209 8.22 -13.12 18.39
C LEU A 209 8.66 -13.05 19.86
N ARG A 210 9.62 -13.90 20.26
CA ARG A 210 10.19 -13.86 21.61
C ARG A 210 10.88 -12.52 21.91
N ARG A 211 11.56 -11.91 20.93
CA ARG A 211 12.23 -10.61 21.11
C ARG A 211 11.27 -9.45 21.29
N VAL A 212 10.06 -9.55 20.74
CA VAL A 212 9.02 -8.50 20.86
C VAL A 212 8.03 -8.79 22.00
N GLY A 213 8.40 -9.68 22.93
CA GLY A 213 7.61 -9.91 24.15
C GLY A 213 6.42 -10.88 24.00
N VAL A 214 6.32 -11.63 22.89
CA VAL A 214 5.33 -12.72 22.79
C VAL A 214 5.84 -13.92 23.59
N LEU A 215 5.09 -14.30 24.64
CA LEU A 215 5.48 -15.27 25.67
C LEU A 215 5.77 -16.65 25.09
N GLY A 216 4.98 -17.06 24.10
CA GLY A 216 5.11 -18.37 23.46
C GLY A 216 4.46 -18.39 22.09
N SER A 217 4.89 -19.33 21.24
CA SER A 217 4.30 -19.44 19.91
C SER A 217 4.25 -20.84 19.32
N SER A 218 3.24 -21.09 18.49
CA SER A 218 3.01 -22.36 17.77
C SER A 218 2.89 -22.15 16.25
N SER A 219 2.70 -23.24 15.50
CA SER A 219 2.70 -23.20 14.03
C SER A 219 1.50 -22.44 13.46
N SER A 220 1.71 -21.56 12.48
CA SER A 220 0.63 -20.94 11.68
C SER A 220 0.45 -21.62 10.31
N ARG A 221 1.06 -22.79 10.09
CA ARG A 221 1.08 -23.50 8.80
C ARG A 221 0.51 -24.91 8.86
N ASN A 222 0.33 -25.46 10.06
CA ASN A 222 -0.24 -26.77 10.29
C ASN A 222 -1.24 -26.67 11.45
N GLY A 223 -2.52 -26.97 11.18
CA GLY A 223 -3.61 -26.81 12.15
C GLY A 223 -3.42 -27.69 13.39
N THR A 224 -3.03 -28.95 13.21
CA THR A 224 -2.75 -29.88 14.32
C THR A 224 -1.62 -29.38 15.21
N ALA A 225 -0.50 -28.95 14.63
CA ALA A 225 0.63 -28.40 15.36
C ALA A 225 0.27 -27.06 16.05
N SER A 226 -0.61 -26.27 15.44
CA SER A 226 -1.14 -25.04 16.05
C SER A 226 -1.95 -25.35 17.31
N ALA A 227 -2.89 -26.28 17.20
CA ALA A 227 -3.79 -26.68 18.29
C ALA A 227 -3.01 -27.34 19.44
N MET A 228 -2.16 -28.32 19.14
CA MET A 228 -1.27 -28.97 20.11
C MET A 228 -0.36 -27.96 20.79
N GLY A 229 0.29 -27.10 20.01
CA GLY A 229 1.17 -26.06 20.57
C GLY A 229 0.42 -25.06 21.44
N GLY A 230 -0.80 -24.66 21.04
CA GLY A 230 -1.66 -23.79 21.85
C GLY A 230 -2.04 -24.44 23.18
N ALA A 231 -2.44 -25.71 23.17
CA ALA A 231 -2.75 -26.46 24.38
C ALA A 231 -1.54 -26.60 25.31
N VAL A 232 -0.35 -26.88 24.77
CA VAL A 232 0.89 -26.93 25.56
C VAL A 232 1.26 -25.57 26.15
N LEU A 233 1.12 -24.49 25.37
CA LEU A 233 1.44 -23.14 25.81
C LEU A 233 0.54 -22.65 26.94
N LEU A 234 -0.73 -23.04 26.93
CA LEU A 234 -1.72 -22.61 27.92
C LEU A 234 -1.85 -23.58 29.10
N GLY A 235 -1.53 -24.87 28.91
CA GLY A 235 -1.79 -25.90 29.91
C GLY A 235 -3.27 -25.96 30.26
N ALA A 236 -3.60 -25.73 31.54
CA ALA A 236 -4.98 -25.65 32.01
C ALA A 236 -5.63 -24.27 31.78
N ALA A 237 -4.86 -23.24 31.46
CA ALA A 237 -5.38 -21.89 31.24
C ALA A 237 -6.22 -21.81 29.95
N ARG A 238 -6.95 -20.70 29.81
CA ARG A 238 -7.76 -20.37 28.64
C ARG A 238 -7.53 -18.92 28.25
N LEU A 239 -7.78 -18.61 26.99
CA LEU A 239 -7.57 -17.29 26.42
C LEU A 239 -8.76 -16.38 26.67
N ASP A 240 -8.50 -15.11 27.00
CA ASP A 240 -9.51 -14.06 27.04
C ASP A 240 -9.92 -13.63 25.63
N ALA A 241 -8.98 -13.63 24.68
CA ALA A 241 -9.28 -13.29 23.31
C ALA A 241 -8.40 -14.00 22.28
N ALA A 242 -8.87 -13.99 21.04
CA ALA A 242 -8.14 -14.43 19.87
C ALA A 242 -8.23 -13.37 18.78
N LEU A 243 -7.09 -12.92 18.27
CA LEU A 243 -6.99 -12.10 17.06
C LEU A 243 -6.61 -13.01 15.89
N ASN A 244 -7.62 -13.39 15.10
CA ASN A 244 -7.50 -14.40 14.07
C ASN A 244 -7.40 -13.83 12.66
N SER A 245 -6.46 -14.39 11.89
CA SER A 245 -6.30 -14.14 10.46
C SER A 245 -6.13 -15.43 9.65
N LEU A 246 -6.29 -16.60 10.29
CA LEU A 246 -6.11 -17.92 9.67
C LEU A 246 -7.49 -18.54 9.39
N SER A 247 -7.56 -19.36 8.35
CA SER A 247 -8.82 -19.97 7.89
C SER A 247 -8.94 -21.43 8.32
N LEU A 248 -10.11 -22.04 8.05
CA LEU A 248 -10.34 -23.48 8.20
C LEU A 248 -10.16 -23.96 9.65
N ASP A 249 -9.43 -25.05 9.86
CA ASP A 249 -9.24 -25.72 11.15
C ASP A 249 -8.66 -24.80 12.22
N PHE A 250 -7.92 -23.77 11.83
CA PHE A 250 -7.39 -22.78 12.77
C PHE A 250 -8.51 -22.03 13.50
N ILE A 251 -9.64 -21.76 12.84
CA ILE A 251 -10.77 -21.06 13.48
C ILE A 251 -11.34 -21.92 14.60
N ALA A 252 -11.64 -23.19 14.32
CA ALA A 252 -12.19 -24.13 15.29
C ALA A 252 -11.21 -24.38 16.45
N ALA A 253 -9.93 -24.60 16.14
CA ALA A 253 -8.89 -24.77 17.15
C ALA A 253 -8.78 -23.55 18.07
N SER A 254 -8.88 -22.34 17.53
CA SER A 254 -8.74 -21.13 18.33
C SER A 254 -9.96 -20.84 19.20
N PHE A 255 -11.17 -21.19 18.76
CA PHE A 255 -12.35 -21.19 19.64
C PHE A 255 -12.19 -22.16 20.81
N ALA A 256 -11.63 -23.35 20.59
CA ALA A 256 -11.42 -24.34 21.65
C ALA A 256 -10.43 -23.88 22.75
N LEU A 257 -9.58 -22.89 22.45
CA LEU A 257 -8.64 -22.31 23.41
C LEU A 257 -9.22 -21.13 24.20
N LEU A 258 -10.37 -20.56 23.79
CA LEU A 258 -11.02 -19.46 24.50
C LEU A 258 -11.70 -19.95 25.78
N ARG A 259 -11.76 -19.06 26.79
CA ARG A 259 -12.64 -19.26 27.95
C ARG A 259 -14.08 -18.92 27.60
N GLU A 260 -14.99 -19.29 28.49
CA GLU A 260 -16.34 -18.73 28.50
C GLU A 260 -16.31 -17.20 28.63
N GLY A 261 -17.08 -16.52 27.79
CA GLY A 261 -17.07 -15.08 27.58
C GLY A 261 -15.87 -14.54 26.79
N GLY A 262 -14.96 -15.42 26.32
CA GLY A 262 -13.80 -15.02 25.52
C GLY A 262 -14.19 -14.44 24.16
N VAL A 263 -13.38 -13.54 23.63
CA VAL A 263 -13.69 -12.77 22.41
C VAL A 263 -12.82 -13.23 21.23
N PHE A 264 -13.47 -13.69 20.17
CA PHE A 264 -12.84 -14.05 18.91
C PHE A 264 -12.98 -12.90 17.91
N SER A 265 -11.87 -12.21 17.63
CA SER A 265 -11.77 -11.14 16.63
C SER A 265 -11.27 -11.71 15.30
N GLU A 266 -12.15 -11.83 14.31
CA GLU A 266 -11.83 -12.35 12.98
C GLU A 266 -11.50 -11.20 12.02
N ILE A 267 -10.24 -11.13 11.56
CA ILE A 267 -9.79 -10.18 10.53
C ILE A 267 -9.57 -10.86 9.17
N GLY A 268 -9.66 -12.19 9.11
CA GLY A 268 -9.65 -12.96 7.88
C GLY A 268 -10.89 -12.66 7.02
N LYS A 269 -10.78 -12.95 5.72
CA LYS A 269 -11.88 -12.80 4.75
C LYS A 269 -12.27 -14.10 4.07
N ARG A 270 -11.46 -15.14 4.23
CA ARG A 270 -11.63 -16.45 3.60
C ARG A 270 -12.14 -17.48 4.61
N ALA A 271 -13.23 -18.16 4.26
CA ALA A 271 -13.83 -19.23 5.05
C ALA A 271 -14.10 -18.86 6.53
N ILE A 272 -14.43 -17.57 6.77
CA ILE A 272 -14.85 -17.11 8.10
C ILE A 272 -16.16 -17.76 8.50
N TRP A 273 -16.44 -17.84 9.80
CA TRP A 273 -17.70 -18.40 10.29
C TRP A 273 -18.85 -17.39 10.11
N SER A 274 -20.04 -17.92 9.82
CA SER A 274 -21.28 -17.16 9.97
C SER A 274 -21.65 -17.02 11.45
N LEU A 275 -22.47 -16.02 11.79
CA LEU A 275 -23.03 -15.87 13.13
C LEU A 275 -23.81 -17.13 13.57
N SER A 276 -24.57 -17.74 12.66
CA SER A 276 -25.30 -18.98 12.94
C SER A 276 -24.37 -20.17 13.27
N ARG A 277 -23.25 -20.31 12.56
CA ARG A 277 -22.27 -21.36 12.83
C ARG A 277 -21.59 -21.14 14.18
N HIS A 278 -21.22 -19.90 14.48
CA HIS A 278 -20.65 -19.54 15.78
C HIS A 278 -21.64 -19.84 16.93
N ALA A 279 -22.89 -19.42 16.82
CA ALA A 279 -23.92 -19.69 17.82
C ALA A 279 -24.13 -21.20 18.05
N ALA A 280 -24.07 -22.02 17.01
CA ALA A 280 -24.19 -23.47 17.14
C ALA A 280 -22.96 -24.16 17.73
N SER A 281 -21.76 -23.61 17.52
CA SER A 281 -20.49 -24.30 17.83
C SER A 281 -19.78 -23.78 19.08
N ALA A 282 -19.99 -22.51 19.44
CA ALA A 282 -19.25 -21.82 20.50
C ALA A 282 -20.08 -20.70 21.17
N ALA A 283 -21.34 -20.97 21.48
CA ALA A 283 -22.30 -19.99 22.04
C ALA A 283 -21.80 -19.25 23.29
N ALA A 284 -20.95 -19.90 24.08
CA ALA A 284 -20.35 -19.33 25.29
C ALA A 284 -19.26 -18.28 25.00
N THR A 285 -18.94 -17.98 23.74
CA THR A 285 -17.92 -17.01 23.32
C THR A 285 -18.55 -15.87 22.53
N VAL A 286 -17.83 -14.75 22.40
CA VAL A 286 -18.22 -13.63 21.55
C VAL A 286 -17.45 -13.71 20.23
N TYR A 287 -18.14 -13.56 19.10
CA TYR A 287 -17.53 -13.55 17.78
C TYR A 287 -17.71 -12.19 17.10
N CYS A 288 -16.60 -11.57 16.71
CA CYS A 288 -16.57 -10.25 16.08
C CYS A 288 -15.81 -10.35 14.76
N ALA A 289 -16.52 -10.26 13.64
CA ALA A 289 -15.89 -10.08 12.33
C ALA A 289 -15.50 -8.61 12.16
N ILE A 290 -14.20 -8.35 11.97
CA ILE A 290 -13.64 -7.00 11.82
C ILE A 290 -13.39 -6.74 10.34
N ALA A 291 -14.03 -5.70 9.84
CA ALA A 291 -13.86 -5.22 8.47
C ALA A 291 -13.55 -3.73 8.54
N LEU A 292 -12.26 -3.39 8.66
CA LEU A 292 -11.83 -2.00 8.88
C LEU A 292 -12.33 -1.05 7.76
N ASP A 293 -12.44 -1.55 6.53
CA ASP A 293 -13.02 -0.85 5.38
C ASP A 293 -14.51 -0.53 5.57
N ALA A 294 -15.30 -1.48 6.06
CA ALA A 294 -16.70 -1.24 6.39
C ALA A 294 -16.86 -0.37 7.65
N ASP A 295 -16.07 -0.64 8.70
CA ASP A 295 -16.09 0.09 9.96
C ASP A 295 -15.81 1.58 9.73
N MET A 296 -14.80 1.92 8.91
CA MET A 296 -14.48 3.32 8.61
C MET A 296 -15.51 4.00 7.71
N ALA A 297 -16.21 3.25 6.85
CA ALA A 297 -17.28 3.80 6.02
C ALA A 297 -18.55 4.09 6.83
N LEU A 298 -18.85 3.24 7.82
CA LEU A 298 -19.97 3.42 8.74
C LEU A 298 -19.69 4.50 9.80
N GLU A 299 -18.46 4.57 10.31
CA GLU A 299 -18.05 5.54 11.32
C GLU A 299 -16.77 6.31 10.91
N PRO A 300 -16.85 7.25 9.96
CA PRO A 300 -15.67 7.97 9.49
C PRO A 300 -14.95 8.77 10.58
N MET A 301 -15.72 9.33 11.53
CA MET A 301 -15.16 10.07 12.67
C MET A 301 -14.45 9.16 13.68
N TRP A 302 -14.84 7.88 13.80
CA TRP A 302 -14.08 6.94 14.61
C TRP A 302 -12.70 6.69 14.00
N MET A 303 -12.62 6.52 12.68
CA MET A 303 -11.34 6.38 11.99
C MET A 303 -10.47 7.63 12.15
N HIS A 304 -11.04 8.82 12.01
CA HIS A 304 -10.32 10.07 12.22
C HIS A 304 -9.68 10.14 13.62
N ARG A 305 -10.47 9.90 14.67
CA ARG A 305 -9.98 9.88 16.06
C ARG A 305 -8.92 8.81 16.29
N THR A 306 -9.09 7.64 15.68
CA THR A 306 -8.13 6.52 15.77
C THR A 306 -6.79 6.91 15.16
N LEU A 307 -6.78 7.52 13.96
CA LEU A 307 -5.54 7.99 13.32
C LEU A 307 -4.90 9.16 14.08
N ALA A 308 -5.68 10.08 14.64
CA ALA A 308 -5.17 11.16 15.46
C ALA A 308 -4.52 10.65 16.76
N LEU A 309 -5.11 9.63 17.39
CA LEU A 309 -4.54 8.95 18.56
C LEU A 309 -3.24 8.22 18.21
N LEU A 310 -3.21 7.52 17.08
CA LEU A 310 -1.99 6.91 16.53
C LEU A 310 -0.90 7.96 16.33
N ALA A 311 -1.23 9.09 15.71
CA ALA A 311 -0.27 10.16 15.46
C ALA A 311 0.32 10.71 16.77
N THR A 312 -0.54 11.01 17.74
CA THR A 312 -0.16 11.49 19.07
C THR A 312 0.76 10.51 19.79
N ARG A 313 0.46 9.21 19.72
CA ARG A 313 1.29 8.17 20.35
C ARG A 313 2.63 8.00 19.65
N ALA A 314 2.67 8.12 18.33
CA ALA A 314 3.91 8.05 17.58
C ALA A 314 4.82 9.25 17.87
N ASP A 315 4.27 10.47 18.01
CA ASP A 315 5.04 11.64 18.44
C ASP A 315 5.58 11.49 19.86
N ALA A 316 4.82 10.84 20.76
CA ALA A 316 5.27 10.48 22.10
C ALA A 316 6.22 9.28 22.16
N ALA A 317 6.64 8.72 21.00
CA ALA A 317 7.46 7.52 20.88
C ALA A 317 6.89 6.26 21.59
N VAL A 318 5.57 6.22 21.78
CA VAL A 318 4.83 5.07 22.34
C VAL A 318 4.50 4.05 21.25
N VAL A 319 4.29 4.52 20.01
CA VAL A 319 4.07 3.66 18.84
C VAL A 319 5.22 3.83 17.86
N THR A 320 5.82 2.73 17.44
CA THR A 320 6.89 2.72 16.45
C THR A 320 6.39 2.26 15.08
N SER A 321 7.17 2.57 14.04
CA SER A 321 6.90 2.00 12.72
C SER A 321 7.22 0.51 12.69
N LEU A 322 6.49 -0.26 11.90
CA LEU A 322 6.83 -1.67 11.67
C LEU A 322 8.16 -1.80 10.92
N PRO A 323 8.93 -2.89 11.13
CA PRO A 323 10.00 -3.26 10.23
C PRO A 323 9.49 -3.27 8.79
N LEU A 324 10.20 -2.62 7.86
CA LEU A 324 9.73 -2.45 6.50
C LEU A 324 10.76 -2.85 5.45
N ILE A 325 10.27 -3.33 4.32
CA ILE A 325 11.06 -3.54 3.10
C ILE A 325 10.48 -2.64 2.02
N SER A 326 11.30 -1.69 1.55
CA SER A 326 10.90 -0.66 0.59
C SER A 326 11.27 -1.08 -0.84
N PHE A 327 10.37 -0.83 -1.78
CA PHE A 327 10.54 -1.10 -3.21
C PHE A 327 10.15 0.13 -4.02
N ASP A 328 10.91 0.43 -5.06
CA ASP A 328 10.54 1.49 -5.99
C ASP A 328 9.32 1.09 -6.84
N MET A 329 8.32 1.96 -6.96
CA MET A 329 7.10 1.66 -7.70
C MET A 329 7.36 1.37 -9.19
N GLU A 330 8.28 2.10 -9.83
CA GLU A 330 8.42 2.03 -11.29
C GLU A 330 9.17 0.77 -11.74
N VAL A 331 10.13 0.34 -10.93
CA VAL A 331 11.05 -0.76 -11.30
C VAL A 331 10.86 -2.04 -10.49
N GLN A 332 10.22 -1.97 -9.32
CA GLN A 332 10.19 -3.08 -8.35
C GLN A 332 8.78 -3.44 -7.85
N HIS A 333 7.70 -2.86 -8.38
CA HIS A 333 6.33 -3.15 -7.93
C HIS A 333 5.99 -4.65 -7.94
N THR A 334 6.29 -5.37 -9.03
CA THR A 334 6.03 -6.81 -9.10
C THR A 334 6.78 -7.59 -8.02
N ARG A 335 8.00 -7.17 -7.69
CA ARG A 335 8.79 -7.78 -6.61
C ARG A 335 8.14 -7.49 -5.26
N ALA A 336 7.66 -6.27 -5.02
CA ALA A 336 6.95 -5.90 -3.79
C ALA A 336 5.72 -6.80 -3.55
N PHE A 337 4.84 -6.94 -4.55
CA PHE A 337 3.66 -7.78 -4.45
C PHE A 337 4.00 -9.27 -4.26
N ARG A 338 5.00 -9.80 -4.99
CA ARG A 338 5.46 -11.19 -4.80
C ARG A 338 6.08 -11.42 -3.42
N THR A 339 6.85 -10.46 -2.91
CA THR A 339 7.46 -10.51 -1.57
C THR A 339 6.37 -10.58 -0.50
N LEU A 340 5.29 -9.80 -0.63
CA LEU A 340 4.15 -9.88 0.27
C LEU A 340 3.37 -11.20 0.12
N GLN A 341 3.09 -11.64 -1.12
CA GLN A 341 2.38 -12.90 -1.42
C GLN A 341 3.10 -14.12 -0.83
N GLY A 342 4.44 -14.15 -0.85
CA GLY A 342 5.22 -15.25 -0.30
C GLY A 342 5.10 -15.42 1.21
N GLY A 343 4.62 -14.41 1.95
CA GLY A 343 4.48 -14.46 3.40
C GLY A 343 5.81 -14.65 4.15
N LEU A 344 6.93 -14.35 3.49
CA LEU A 344 8.29 -14.43 4.05
C LEU A 344 8.68 -13.16 4.78
N THR A 345 7.93 -12.09 4.58
CA THR A 345 8.19 -10.79 5.20
C THR A 345 7.93 -10.81 6.69
N THR A 346 8.70 -9.98 7.37
CA THR A 346 8.47 -9.53 8.74
C THR A 346 8.05 -8.07 8.65
N GLY A 347 6.97 -7.69 9.34
CA GLY A 347 6.44 -6.32 9.30
C GLY A 347 5.70 -6.00 8.00
N LYS A 348 6.06 -4.91 7.30
CA LYS A 348 5.30 -4.33 6.17
C LYS A 348 6.13 -4.26 4.88
N VAL A 349 5.48 -4.42 3.73
CA VAL A 349 6.07 -4.10 2.42
C VAL A 349 5.64 -2.69 2.05
N VAL A 350 6.58 -1.85 1.63
CA VAL A 350 6.33 -0.45 1.26
C VAL A 350 6.70 -0.24 -0.20
N ILE A 351 5.83 0.46 -0.94
CA ILE A 351 6.11 0.99 -2.27
C ILE A 351 6.45 2.47 -2.14
N ARG A 352 7.66 2.84 -2.54
CA ARG A 352 8.14 4.23 -2.61
C ARG A 352 7.79 4.82 -3.98
N ILE A 353 7.25 6.03 -3.96
CA ILE A 353 6.88 6.77 -5.16
C ILE A 353 7.79 7.99 -5.28
N ALA A 354 8.53 8.07 -6.39
CA ALA A 354 9.42 9.19 -6.65
C ALA A 354 8.62 10.48 -6.87
N ALA A 355 9.04 11.59 -6.26
CA ALA A 355 8.40 12.89 -6.50
C ALA A 355 8.85 13.49 -7.82
N ARG A 356 8.28 12.99 -8.90
CA ARG A 356 8.42 13.56 -10.24
C ARG A 356 7.63 14.86 -10.32
N ARG A 357 8.23 15.92 -10.86
CA ARG A 357 7.51 17.17 -11.13
C ARG A 357 6.56 16.94 -12.31
N ALA A 358 5.33 17.43 -12.19
CA ALA A 358 4.37 17.44 -13.30
C ALA A 358 4.82 18.51 -14.32
N GLY A 359 5.65 18.13 -15.29
CA GLY A 359 6.19 19.02 -16.31
C GLY A 359 7.11 20.12 -15.76
N SER A 360 8.12 20.52 -16.54
CA SER A 360 8.77 21.80 -16.33
C SER A 360 7.82 22.89 -16.82
N GLY A 361 7.54 23.91 -16.00
CA GLY A 361 6.77 25.10 -16.39
C GLY A 361 7.50 25.99 -17.39
N GLY A 362 7.99 25.43 -18.49
CA GLY A 362 8.74 26.10 -19.54
C GLY A 362 8.12 25.90 -20.92
N VAL A 363 8.61 26.67 -21.88
CA VAL A 363 8.20 26.60 -23.28
C VAL A 363 8.80 25.35 -23.92
N HIS A 364 7.94 24.53 -24.53
CA HIS A 364 8.35 23.36 -25.30
C HIS A 364 8.30 23.71 -26.79
N MET A 365 9.32 23.37 -27.56
CA MET A 365 9.37 23.64 -29.00
C MET A 365 9.46 22.33 -29.78
N VAL A 366 8.59 22.18 -30.78
CA VAL A 366 8.62 21.06 -31.72
C VAL A 366 9.02 21.57 -33.11
N THR A 367 10.25 21.27 -33.52
CA THR A 367 10.75 21.57 -34.87
C THR A 367 10.17 20.59 -35.89
N GLY A 368 9.73 21.09 -37.05
CA GLY A 368 8.88 20.32 -37.96
C GLY A 368 7.45 20.12 -37.42
N GLY A 369 7.03 20.95 -36.45
CA GLY A 369 5.81 20.75 -35.66
C GLY A 369 4.50 21.02 -36.39
N THR A 370 4.51 21.53 -37.63
CA THR A 370 3.29 21.98 -38.32
C THR A 370 2.65 20.91 -39.22
N SER A 371 3.17 19.68 -39.24
CA SER A 371 2.62 18.56 -40.02
C SER A 371 3.06 17.19 -39.48
N GLY A 372 2.39 16.12 -39.90
CA GLY A 372 2.83 14.73 -39.68
C GLY A 372 3.11 14.39 -38.21
N LEU A 373 4.24 13.73 -37.96
CA LEU A 373 4.67 13.33 -36.61
C LEU A 373 4.89 14.52 -35.68
N GLY A 374 5.42 15.65 -36.17
CA GLY A 374 5.68 16.82 -35.34
C GLY A 374 4.39 17.42 -34.76
N LEU A 375 3.34 17.49 -35.58
CA LEU A 375 2.03 17.94 -35.12
C LEU A 375 1.42 16.98 -34.09
N LEU A 376 1.51 15.66 -34.35
CA LEU A 376 1.04 14.63 -33.42
C LEU A 376 1.78 14.69 -32.07
N THR A 377 3.10 14.86 -32.09
CA THR A 377 3.91 15.06 -30.87
C THR A 377 3.48 16.32 -30.12
N GLY A 378 3.24 17.43 -30.84
CA GLY A 378 2.71 18.65 -30.24
C GLY A 378 1.37 18.44 -29.52
N ARG A 379 0.42 17.75 -30.17
CA ARG A 379 -0.87 17.40 -29.56
C ARG A 379 -0.71 16.51 -28.33
N TRP A 380 0.15 15.51 -28.42
CA TRP A 380 0.45 14.60 -27.31
C TRP A 380 1.06 15.35 -26.11
N LEU A 381 1.94 16.31 -26.35
CA LEU A 381 2.50 17.17 -25.29
C LEU A 381 1.42 18.05 -24.65
N ALA A 382 0.54 18.66 -25.46
CA ALA A 382 -0.56 19.46 -24.95
C ALA A 382 -1.53 18.62 -24.08
N GLN A 383 -1.87 17.41 -24.51
CA GLN A 383 -2.68 16.45 -23.73
C GLN A 383 -2.03 16.05 -22.40
N ARG A 384 -0.70 16.13 -22.31
CA ARG A 384 0.07 15.87 -21.08
C ARG A 384 0.27 17.11 -20.20
N GLY A 385 -0.43 18.20 -20.50
CA GLY A 385 -0.46 19.40 -19.66
C GLY A 385 0.67 20.38 -19.92
N VAL A 386 1.38 20.27 -21.06
CA VAL A 386 2.28 21.33 -21.51
C VAL A 386 1.46 22.56 -21.84
N ARG A 387 1.65 23.64 -21.06
CA ARG A 387 0.88 24.89 -21.20
C ARG A 387 1.47 25.87 -22.22
N GLN A 388 2.75 25.74 -22.54
CA GLN A 388 3.45 26.61 -23.47
C GLN A 388 4.15 25.75 -24.53
N LEU A 389 3.60 25.75 -25.75
CA LEU A 389 4.06 24.92 -26.87
C LEU A 389 4.26 25.78 -28.12
N VAL A 390 5.43 25.66 -28.75
CA VAL A 390 5.78 26.32 -30.01
C VAL A 390 5.95 25.26 -31.10
N LEU A 391 5.12 25.30 -32.13
CA LEU A 391 5.27 24.46 -33.33
C LEU A 391 6.03 25.24 -34.39
N ALA A 392 7.28 24.86 -34.64
CA ALA A 392 8.15 25.57 -35.56
C ALA A 392 8.34 24.76 -36.85
N SER A 393 8.21 25.42 -37.99
CA SER A 393 8.58 24.86 -39.30
C SER A 393 9.02 25.98 -40.23
N ARG A 394 9.73 25.63 -41.31
CA ARG A 394 10.18 26.60 -42.31
C ARG A 394 9.02 27.38 -42.96
N GLY A 395 7.86 26.74 -43.11
CA GLY A 395 6.69 27.34 -43.74
C GLY A 395 5.76 28.08 -42.78
N GLY A 396 5.91 27.89 -41.46
CA GLY A 396 5.11 28.54 -40.42
C GLY A 396 3.61 28.19 -40.39
N MET A 397 3.08 27.59 -41.45
CA MET A 397 1.67 27.23 -41.60
C MET A 397 1.41 25.76 -41.25
N LEU A 398 0.27 25.51 -40.62
CA LEU A 398 -0.27 24.16 -40.46
C LEU A 398 -0.61 23.56 -41.83
N SER A 399 -0.36 22.26 -42.01
CA SER A 399 -0.79 21.55 -43.23
C SER A 399 -2.31 21.61 -43.40
N ARG A 400 -2.81 21.55 -44.65
CA ARG A 400 -4.27 21.56 -44.92
C ARG A 400 -4.97 20.46 -44.10
N GLY A 401 -6.07 20.79 -43.41
CA GLY A 401 -6.82 19.89 -42.52
C GLY A 401 -6.29 19.78 -41.09
N ALA A 402 -5.03 20.14 -40.83
CA ALA A 402 -4.43 20.03 -39.49
C ALA A 402 -5.02 21.04 -38.48
N ALA A 403 -5.55 22.16 -38.94
CA ALA A 403 -6.17 23.17 -38.08
C ALA A 403 -7.47 22.65 -37.43
N ASP A 404 -8.27 21.88 -38.18
CA ASP A 404 -9.51 21.28 -37.68
C ASP A 404 -9.20 20.09 -36.75
N GLU A 405 -8.20 19.29 -37.09
CA GLU A 405 -7.70 18.20 -36.22
C GLU A 405 -7.13 18.73 -34.88
N TRP A 406 -6.51 19.91 -34.88
CA TRP A 406 -6.00 20.54 -33.67
C TRP A 406 -7.12 21.07 -32.77
N ARG A 407 -8.15 21.71 -33.36
CA ARG A 407 -9.29 22.30 -32.62
C ARG A 407 -10.31 21.26 -32.12
N GLY A 408 -10.49 20.14 -32.82
CA GLY A 408 -11.49 19.11 -32.49
C GLY A 408 -11.09 18.13 -31.37
N GLY A 409 -9.89 18.22 -30.81
CA GLY A 409 -9.44 17.35 -29.71
C GLY A 409 -9.56 18.01 -28.32
N PRO A 410 -9.51 17.23 -27.22
CA PRO A 410 -9.67 17.74 -25.84
C PRO A 410 -8.62 18.77 -25.38
N GLY A 411 -7.61 19.08 -26.20
CA GLY A 411 -6.63 20.15 -25.97
C GLY A 411 -6.88 21.45 -26.77
N GLY A 412 -7.89 21.49 -27.64
CA GLY A 412 -8.20 22.67 -28.47
C GLY A 412 -9.04 23.74 -27.76
N ALA A 413 -9.66 23.41 -26.63
CA ALA A 413 -10.55 24.30 -25.89
C ALA A 413 -9.83 25.22 -24.88
N ALA A 414 -8.51 25.17 -24.80
CA ALA A 414 -7.72 25.90 -23.79
C ALA A 414 -6.48 26.61 -24.35
N MET A 415 -6.62 27.29 -25.49
CA MET A 415 -5.73 28.40 -25.90
C MET A 415 -6.55 29.66 -26.13
#